data_AF-A0A523W5U9-F1
#
_entry.id   AF-A0A523W5U9-F1
#
_cell.length_a   1.000
_cell.length_b   1.000
_cell.length_c   1.000
_cell.angle_alpha   90.00
_cell.angle_beta   90.00
_cell.angle_gamma   90.00
#
_symmetry.space_group_name_H-M   'P 1'
#
loop_
_entity.id
_entity.type
_entity.pdbx_description
1 polymer ?
#
loop_
_entity_poly.entity_id
_entity_poly.type
_entity_poly.pdbx_seq_one_letter_code
_entity_poly.pdbx_strand_id
1 'polypeptide(L)'
;MKYIKILMPLLLIAVVVVSCTKESDEDAIQALLESSWFIGEGAVRTADDSTNVPQAGQSPYDAQFLDDTLDFVRWVRWIERPVTREYHIVVTGDSADVTITAYFHGEPSGASYYGFFVLNDSFGGAYIRAISDSVIRKVKLFRNNEGWHILSLTVADIYTVGTDYPVTITQIKARVESRDYEFVVNSADTYFERDSLPIFYPSDTVDVTVTCSAQDDSTWAFLHHGTGHRRGLGRHIRQPFYRENTTTFTRTWIIADDSIIVTPAVRHSAVDVLGWQTLFGDSTATYYSRAWCLPYIVMEPGEEMPEDKE
;
A
#
# COMPACT_ATOMS: atom_id res chain seq x y z
N MET A 1 22.62 47.43 34.09
CA MET A 1 21.92 46.12 34.17
C MET A 1 20.47 46.23 34.68
N LYS A 2 19.64 47.17 34.17
CA LYS A 2 18.24 47.32 34.61
C LYS A 2 17.20 46.67 33.67
N TYR A 3 17.58 46.30 32.45
CA TYR A 3 16.66 45.73 31.44
C TYR A 3 16.62 44.19 31.40
N ILE A 4 17.57 43.50 32.05
CA ILE A 4 17.63 42.03 32.08
C ILE A 4 16.47 41.42 32.91
N LYS A 5 15.95 42.16 33.90
CA LYS A 5 14.86 41.66 34.77
C LYS A 5 13.47 41.68 34.10
N ILE A 6 13.31 42.36 32.96
CA ILE A 6 12.04 42.43 32.22
C ILE A 6 12.01 41.40 31.08
N LEU A 7 13.17 41.00 30.53
CA LEU A 7 13.23 40.02 29.44
C LEU A 7 12.86 38.59 29.89
N MET A 8 13.25 38.21 31.12
CA MET A 8 13.04 36.86 31.65
C MET A 8 11.56 36.47 31.87
N PRO A 9 10.67 37.32 32.43
CA PRO A 9 9.26 36.98 32.54
C PRO A 9 8.52 36.95 31.20
N LEU A 10 8.93 37.77 30.21
CA LEU A 10 8.38 37.73 28.85
C LEU A 10 8.76 36.43 28.12
N LEU A 11 9.99 35.94 28.33
CA LEU A 11 10.41 34.65 27.79
C LEU A 11 9.66 33.48 28.45
N LEU A 12 9.41 33.56 29.76
CA LEU A 12 8.63 32.54 30.48
C LEU A 12 7.17 32.52 30.03
N ILE A 13 6.55 33.68 29.82
CA ILE A 13 5.18 33.77 29.29
C ILE A 13 5.14 33.24 27.85
N ALA A 14 6.12 33.55 27.01
CA ALA A 14 6.20 32.98 25.66
C ALA A 14 6.35 31.45 25.68
N VAL A 15 7.15 30.88 26.60
CA VAL A 15 7.30 29.43 26.76
C VAL A 15 6.01 28.78 27.28
N VAL A 16 5.28 29.41 28.20
CA VAL A 16 4.00 28.90 28.73
C VAL A 16 2.87 28.98 27.69
N VAL A 17 2.84 30.03 26.86
CA VAL A 17 1.83 30.18 25.80
C VAL A 17 2.07 29.21 24.64
N VAL A 18 3.32 28.84 24.34
CA VAL A 18 3.65 27.82 23.34
C VAL A 18 3.36 26.40 23.86
N SER A 19 3.36 26.18 25.18
CA SER A 19 3.23 24.86 25.81
C SER A 19 1.78 24.44 26.16
N CYS A 20 0.75 25.13 25.65
CA CYS A 20 -0.66 24.84 25.96
C CYS A 20 -1.61 24.99 24.75
N THR A 21 -1.13 24.73 23.53
CA THR A 21 -2.05 24.40 22.44
C THR A 21 -2.44 22.94 22.60
N LYS A 22 -3.69 22.69 23.01
CA LYS A 22 -4.27 21.34 22.97
C LYS A 22 -4.22 20.89 21.51
N GLU A 23 -3.53 19.78 21.26
CA GLU A 23 -3.54 19.13 19.94
C GLU A 23 -4.99 18.93 19.50
N SER A 24 -5.31 19.28 18.25
CA SER A 24 -6.66 19.07 17.73
C SER A 24 -6.93 17.56 17.59
N ASP A 25 -8.20 17.15 17.65
CA ASP A 25 -8.53 15.74 17.44
C ASP A 25 -8.08 15.30 16.03
N GLU A 26 -8.16 16.20 15.05
CA GLU A 26 -7.69 16.02 13.68
C GLU A 26 -6.17 15.79 13.60
N ASP A 27 -5.37 16.59 14.30
CA ASP A 27 -3.91 16.43 14.36
C ASP A 27 -3.53 15.08 15.00
N ALA A 28 -4.19 14.73 16.11
CA ALA A 28 -3.95 13.47 16.80
C ALA A 28 -4.35 12.24 15.97
N ILE A 29 -5.49 12.31 15.26
CA ILE A 29 -5.93 11.28 14.32
C ILE A 29 -4.96 11.17 13.16
N GLN A 30 -4.53 12.29 12.57
CA GLN A 30 -3.57 12.26 11.48
C GLN A 30 -2.23 11.66 11.92
N ALA A 31 -1.72 12.04 13.10
CA ALA A 31 -0.50 11.48 13.67
C ALA A 31 -0.61 9.97 13.93
N LEU A 32 -1.76 9.50 14.43
CA LEU A 32 -2.05 8.07 14.58
C LEU A 32 -2.01 7.35 13.22
N LEU A 33 -2.73 7.85 12.21
CA LEU A 33 -2.79 7.22 10.89
C LEU A 33 -1.43 7.21 10.18
N GLU A 34 -0.59 8.22 10.42
CA GLU A 34 0.77 8.30 9.87
C GLU A 34 1.77 7.37 10.56
N SER A 35 1.51 6.98 11.81
CA SER A 35 2.35 6.06 12.61
C SER A 35 1.80 4.65 12.70
N SER A 36 0.64 4.37 12.08
CA SER A 36 -0.05 3.10 12.25
C SER A 36 0.42 2.02 11.29
N TRP A 37 0.64 0.82 11.82
CA TRP A 37 0.91 -0.36 11.01
C TRP A 37 -0.27 -0.79 10.12
N PHE A 38 -1.51 -0.38 10.39
CA PHE A 38 -2.68 -0.82 9.62
C PHE A 38 -2.92 0.01 8.36
N ILE A 39 -2.37 1.22 8.31
CA ILE A 39 -2.57 2.16 7.19
C ILE A 39 -1.51 1.99 6.11
N GLY A 40 -0.43 1.27 6.41
CA GLY A 40 0.77 1.18 5.59
C GLY A 40 1.88 2.00 6.22
N GLU A 41 3.11 1.49 6.11
CA GLU A 41 4.28 2.25 6.53
C GLU A 41 4.22 3.67 5.95
N GLY A 42 4.85 4.63 6.64
CA GLY A 42 5.33 5.87 6.01
C GLY A 42 6.20 5.64 4.76
N ALA A 43 6.40 4.40 4.32
CA ALA A 43 6.91 3.93 3.05
C ALA A 43 6.29 4.66 1.83
N VAL A 44 4.99 4.99 1.82
CA VAL A 44 4.43 5.83 0.72
C VAL A 44 4.99 7.26 0.77
N ARG A 45 5.44 7.75 1.94
CA ARG A 45 6.12 9.06 2.06
C ARG A 45 7.60 9.01 1.69
N THR A 46 8.36 7.99 2.10
CA THR A 46 9.83 8.03 1.98
C THR A 46 10.53 6.80 1.38
N ALA A 47 9.90 5.62 1.34
CA ALA A 47 10.51 4.38 0.80
C ALA A 47 9.48 3.23 0.71
N ASP A 48 8.76 3.09 -0.40
CA ASP A 48 8.00 1.86 -0.76
C ASP A 48 8.07 1.68 -2.28
N ASP A 49 7.69 0.51 -2.75
CA ASP A 49 8.14 -0.14 -3.95
C ASP A 49 9.62 -0.49 -3.89
N SER A 50 9.96 -1.67 -4.39
CA SER A 50 11.28 -2.23 -4.64
C SER A 50 12.15 -1.37 -5.58
N THR A 51 12.03 -0.05 -5.45
CA THR A 51 12.50 0.99 -6.33
C THR A 51 13.01 2.08 -5.44
N ASN A 52 14.31 2.03 -5.18
CA ASN A 52 15.02 3.26 -4.86
C ASN A 52 14.56 4.34 -5.86
N VAL A 53 14.43 5.59 -5.41
CA VAL A 53 14.38 6.72 -6.34
C VAL A 53 15.45 6.44 -7.42
N PRO A 54 15.07 6.37 -8.71
CA PRO A 54 15.99 5.91 -9.75
C PRO A 54 17.31 6.67 -9.60
N GLN A 55 18.38 5.98 -9.23
CA GLN A 55 19.65 6.67 -9.01
C GLN A 55 20.22 7.06 -10.38
N ALA A 56 20.87 8.22 -10.47
CA ALA A 56 21.55 8.62 -11.70
C ALA A 56 22.56 7.53 -12.10
N GLY A 57 22.34 6.90 -13.25
CA GLY A 57 23.16 5.78 -13.75
C GLY A 57 22.59 4.38 -13.51
N GLN A 58 21.48 4.23 -12.79
CA GLN A 58 20.69 2.99 -12.77
C GLN A 58 19.87 2.91 -14.06
N SER A 59 20.16 1.89 -14.85
CA SER A 59 19.44 1.64 -16.09
C SER A 59 18.12 0.92 -15.77
N PRO A 60 16.95 1.38 -16.25
CA PRO A 60 15.73 0.56 -16.22
C PRO A 60 15.88 -0.75 -17.02
N TYR A 61 16.96 -0.85 -17.81
CA TYR A 61 17.32 -2.04 -18.58
C TYR A 61 18.25 -3.00 -17.82
N ASP A 62 18.70 -2.68 -16.60
CA ASP A 62 19.42 -3.64 -15.76
C ASP A 62 18.43 -4.68 -15.19
N ALA A 63 18.45 -5.87 -15.76
CA ALA A 63 17.53 -6.97 -15.45
C ALA A 63 17.49 -7.40 -13.97
N GLN A 64 18.47 -6.98 -13.14
CA GLN A 64 18.55 -7.29 -11.71
C GLN A 64 17.41 -6.71 -10.86
N PHE A 65 16.72 -5.65 -11.34
CA PHE A 65 15.60 -5.05 -10.60
C PHE A 65 14.29 -5.84 -10.73
N LEU A 66 14.26 -6.87 -11.59
CA LEU A 66 13.03 -7.44 -12.11
C LEU A 66 12.93 -8.98 -11.98
N ASP A 67 13.76 -9.59 -11.15
CA ASP A 67 13.77 -11.06 -10.95
C ASP A 67 12.45 -11.63 -10.42
N ASP A 68 11.54 -10.77 -9.96
CA ASP A 68 10.32 -11.16 -9.24
C ASP A 68 9.09 -11.33 -10.14
N THR A 69 9.25 -11.34 -11.48
CA THR A 69 8.15 -11.30 -12.47
C THR A 69 8.18 -12.49 -13.44
N LEU A 70 7.24 -12.57 -14.39
CA LEU A 70 7.25 -13.65 -15.41
C LEU A 70 8.54 -13.55 -16.25
N ASP A 71 9.13 -14.70 -16.61
CA ASP A 71 10.37 -14.74 -17.41
C ASP A 71 10.30 -13.88 -18.69
N PHE A 72 9.10 -13.76 -19.27
CA PHE A 72 8.84 -13.01 -20.49
C PHE A 72 8.09 -11.68 -20.30
N VAL A 73 7.64 -11.33 -19.08
CA VAL A 73 7.11 -9.99 -18.78
C VAL A 73 7.57 -9.53 -17.42
N ARG A 74 8.38 -8.49 -17.46
CA ARG A 74 8.95 -7.85 -16.29
C ARG A 74 8.52 -6.39 -16.22
N TRP A 75 8.08 -5.93 -15.06
CA TRP A 75 7.62 -4.55 -14.93
C TRP A 75 7.96 -3.93 -13.58
N VAL A 76 8.04 -2.60 -13.59
CA VAL A 76 8.23 -1.78 -12.40
C VAL A 76 7.43 -0.49 -12.51
N ARG A 77 6.97 0.01 -11.38
CA ARG A 77 6.28 1.30 -11.25
C ARG A 77 7.17 2.24 -10.43
N TRP A 78 7.51 3.38 -11.00
CA TRP A 78 8.32 4.43 -10.37
C TRP A 78 7.46 5.68 -10.20
N ILE A 79 7.05 5.93 -8.95
CA ILE A 79 6.25 7.10 -8.59
C ILE A 79 7.14 8.29 -8.21
N GLU A 80 6.74 9.48 -8.62
CA GLU A 80 7.33 10.74 -8.19
C GLU A 80 7.10 10.95 -6.69
N ARG A 81 8.14 11.41 -6.00
CA ARG A 81 8.18 11.56 -4.53
C ARG A 81 8.60 12.98 -4.13
N PRO A 82 8.16 13.46 -2.95
CA PRO A 82 7.26 12.80 -1.99
C PRO A 82 5.81 12.72 -2.47
N VAL A 83 5.07 11.72 -1.99
CA VAL A 83 3.62 11.65 -2.23
C VAL A 83 2.89 12.43 -1.14
N THR A 84 2.06 13.38 -1.54
CA THR A 84 1.14 14.09 -0.65
C THR A 84 -0.09 13.23 -0.40
N ARG A 85 -0.41 13.01 0.89
CA ARG A 85 -1.67 12.41 1.34
C ARG A 85 -2.59 13.51 1.86
N GLU A 86 -3.85 13.47 1.46
CA GLU A 86 -4.90 14.34 1.98
C GLU A 86 -5.77 13.53 2.93
N TYR A 87 -6.11 14.13 4.07
CA TYR A 87 -6.96 13.53 5.09
C TYR A 87 -8.23 14.37 5.22
N HIS A 88 -9.38 13.75 4.93
CA HIS A 88 -10.68 14.33 5.24
C HIS A 88 -11.21 13.66 6.51
N ILE A 89 -11.06 14.35 7.64
CA ILE A 89 -11.40 13.86 8.98
C ILE A 89 -12.72 14.49 9.44
N VAL A 90 -13.67 13.67 9.88
CA VAL A 90 -14.95 14.11 10.44
C VAL A 90 -15.09 13.53 11.85
N VAL A 91 -14.94 14.37 12.88
CA VAL A 91 -15.05 13.96 14.29
C VAL A 91 -16.49 14.16 14.78
N THR A 92 -17.07 13.10 15.38
CA THR A 92 -18.37 13.12 16.04
C THR A 92 -18.25 12.53 17.45
N GLY A 93 -18.03 13.39 18.44
CA GLY A 93 -17.87 12.97 19.84
C GLY A 93 -16.58 12.17 20.04
N ASP A 94 -16.72 10.88 20.40
CA ASP A 94 -15.62 9.93 20.57
C ASP A 94 -15.48 8.97 19.37
N SER A 95 -15.99 9.38 18.19
CA SER A 95 -15.86 8.64 16.93
C SER A 95 -15.37 9.57 15.83
N ALA A 96 -14.67 9.01 14.84
CA ALA A 96 -14.27 9.75 13.66
C ALA A 96 -14.32 8.88 12.39
N ASP A 97 -14.75 9.47 11.28
CA ASP A 97 -14.64 8.91 9.94
C ASP A 97 -13.53 9.66 9.20
N VAL A 98 -12.61 8.91 8.58
CA VAL A 98 -11.49 9.47 7.82
C VAL A 98 -11.46 8.89 6.42
N THR A 99 -11.33 9.75 5.42
CA THR A 99 -10.95 9.35 4.06
C THR A 99 -9.54 9.84 3.78
N ILE A 100 -8.65 8.91 3.45
CA ILE A 100 -7.26 9.15 3.05
C ILE A 100 -7.22 9.05 1.53
N THR A 101 -6.79 10.13 0.88
CA THR A 101 -6.55 10.15 -0.56
C THR A 101 -5.08 10.44 -0.86
N ALA A 102 -4.56 9.82 -1.91
CA ALA A 102 -3.24 10.14 -2.44
C ALA A 102 -3.26 10.05 -3.97
N TYR A 103 -2.32 10.74 -4.60
CA TYR A 103 -2.15 10.72 -6.05
C TYR A 103 -0.72 10.30 -6.41
N PHE A 104 -0.60 9.20 -7.14
CA PHE A 104 0.65 8.66 -7.62
C PHE A 104 0.82 9.08 -9.08
N HIS A 105 1.86 9.85 -9.35
CA HIS A 105 2.21 10.28 -10.70
C HIS A 105 3.62 9.84 -11.03
N GLY A 106 3.91 9.76 -12.33
CA GLY A 106 5.26 9.51 -12.80
C GLY A 106 5.32 9.77 -14.29
N GLU A 107 6.06 10.80 -14.68
CA GLU A 107 6.27 11.17 -16.07
C GLU A 107 7.68 10.75 -16.53
N PRO A 108 7.79 9.91 -17.57
CA PRO A 108 9.08 9.59 -18.16
C PRO A 108 9.69 10.85 -18.79
N SER A 109 10.85 11.28 -18.30
CA SER A 109 11.59 12.38 -18.91
C SER A 109 13.04 11.97 -19.18
N GLY A 110 13.71 12.66 -20.10
CA GLY A 110 15.12 12.37 -20.42
C GLY A 110 16.08 12.50 -19.22
N ALA A 111 15.65 13.10 -18.10
CA ALA A 111 16.44 13.27 -16.88
C ALA A 111 15.86 12.53 -15.66
N SER A 112 14.65 11.99 -15.73
CA SER A 112 13.96 11.31 -14.63
C SER A 112 13.30 10.02 -15.10
N TYR A 113 13.58 8.93 -14.40
CA TYR A 113 12.96 7.64 -14.69
C TYR A 113 11.73 7.44 -13.81
N TYR A 114 10.71 8.30 -13.93
CA TYR A 114 9.41 8.02 -13.31
C TYR A 114 8.45 7.47 -14.36
N GLY A 115 7.44 6.70 -13.94
CA GLY A 115 6.48 6.04 -14.82
C GLY A 115 6.42 4.53 -14.64
N PHE A 116 5.76 3.86 -15.58
CA PHE A 116 5.64 2.41 -15.66
C PHE A 116 6.58 1.89 -16.74
N PHE A 117 7.47 0.97 -16.36
CA PHE A 117 8.45 0.38 -17.26
C PHE A 117 8.13 -1.10 -17.39
N VAL A 118 8.03 -1.60 -18.63
CA VAL A 118 7.76 -3.00 -18.90
C VAL A 118 8.67 -3.55 -19.99
N LEU A 119 9.31 -4.67 -19.69
CA LEU A 119 10.05 -5.49 -20.62
C LEU A 119 9.22 -6.74 -20.91
N ASN A 120 8.61 -6.79 -22.09
CA ASN A 120 7.76 -7.91 -22.53
C ASN A 120 8.40 -8.80 -23.60
N ASP A 121 9.66 -8.51 -23.94
CA ASP A 121 10.54 -9.32 -24.77
C ASP A 121 11.91 -9.33 -24.11
N SER A 122 12.43 -10.51 -23.78
CA SER A 122 13.73 -10.68 -23.12
C SER A 122 14.91 -10.12 -23.94
N PHE A 123 14.71 -9.90 -25.25
CA PHE A 123 15.71 -9.30 -26.15
C PHE A 123 15.33 -7.89 -26.63
N GLY A 124 14.15 -7.41 -26.23
CA GLY A 124 13.61 -6.12 -26.62
C GLY A 124 14.03 -4.97 -25.70
N GLY A 125 13.66 -3.75 -26.08
CA GLY A 125 13.72 -2.60 -25.17
C GLY A 125 12.54 -2.59 -24.19
N ALA A 126 12.71 -1.95 -23.04
CA ALA A 126 11.60 -1.64 -22.15
C ALA A 126 10.67 -0.58 -22.79
N TYR A 127 9.37 -0.83 -22.72
CA TYR A 127 8.34 0.18 -22.97
C TYR A 127 8.12 1.01 -21.72
N ILE A 128 7.89 2.31 -21.93
CA ILE A 128 7.75 3.26 -20.84
C ILE A 128 6.40 3.99 -21.01
N ARG A 129 5.65 4.13 -19.92
CA ARG A 129 4.35 4.79 -19.89
C ARG A 129 4.28 5.76 -18.72
N ALA A 130 3.60 6.88 -18.90
CA ALA A 130 3.25 7.73 -17.77
C ALA A 130 2.25 7.02 -16.84
N ILE A 131 2.30 7.34 -15.55
CA ILE A 131 1.35 6.83 -14.56
C ILE A 131 0.59 7.98 -13.91
N SER A 132 -0.69 7.71 -13.63
CA SER A 132 -1.62 8.61 -12.99
C SER A 132 -2.61 7.74 -12.21
N ASP A 133 -2.23 7.35 -11.00
CA ASP A 133 -3.09 6.54 -10.12
C ASP A 133 -3.60 7.39 -8.94
N SER A 134 -4.81 7.09 -8.48
CA SER A 134 -5.32 7.58 -7.21
C SER A 134 -5.39 6.42 -6.21
N VAL A 135 -5.17 6.74 -4.93
CA VAL A 135 -5.39 5.83 -3.82
C VAL A 135 -6.49 6.38 -2.93
N ILE A 136 -7.43 5.53 -2.55
CA ILE A 136 -8.46 5.83 -1.55
C ILE A 136 -8.45 4.75 -0.47
N ARG A 137 -8.38 5.15 0.79
CA ARG A 137 -8.63 4.29 1.95
C ARG A 137 -9.54 5.02 2.93
N LYS A 138 -10.51 4.33 3.50
CA LYS A 138 -11.38 4.87 4.54
C LYS A 138 -11.10 4.18 5.87
N VAL A 139 -11.16 4.95 6.95
CA VAL A 139 -10.87 4.49 8.31
C VAL A 139 -11.93 5.00 9.25
N LYS A 140 -12.38 4.17 10.17
CA LYS A 140 -13.21 4.56 11.32
C LYS A 140 -12.37 4.47 12.57
N LEU A 141 -12.51 5.46 13.43
CA LEU A 141 -11.78 5.55 14.68
C LEU A 141 -12.74 5.74 15.85
N PHE A 142 -12.28 5.33 17.03
CA PHE A 142 -12.94 5.63 18.29
C PHE A 142 -11.92 6.18 19.29
N ARG A 143 -12.40 6.98 20.25
CA ARG A 143 -11.60 7.53 21.33
C ARG A 143 -11.93 6.85 22.65
N ASN A 144 -10.91 6.49 23.42
CA ASN A 144 -11.04 6.06 24.81
C ASN A 144 -10.13 6.93 25.72
N ASN A 145 -9.92 6.51 26.97
CA ASN A 145 -9.08 7.24 27.93
C ASN A 145 -7.59 7.32 27.53
N GLU A 146 -7.14 6.47 26.61
CA GLU A 146 -5.75 6.37 26.14
C GLU A 146 -5.52 7.14 24.83
N GLY A 147 -6.59 7.54 24.14
CA GLY A 147 -6.52 8.33 22.91
C GLY A 147 -7.42 7.79 21.80
N TRP A 148 -7.09 8.18 20.57
CA TRP A 148 -7.73 7.67 19.34
C TRP A 148 -7.16 6.30 18.97
N HIS A 149 -8.03 5.41 18.49
CA HIS A 149 -7.72 4.05 18.05
C HIS A 149 -8.43 3.74 16.75
N ILE A 150 -7.84 2.88 15.92
CA ILE A 150 -8.44 2.38 14.69
C ILE A 150 -9.49 1.33 15.04
N LEU A 151 -10.74 1.59 14.64
CA LEU A 151 -11.83 0.64 14.76
C LEU A 151 -11.87 -0.31 13.57
N SER A 152 -11.91 0.27 12.36
CA SER A 152 -12.00 -0.48 11.11
C SER A 152 -11.42 0.32 9.95
N LEU A 153 -11.04 -0.37 8.89
CA LEU A 153 -10.54 0.25 7.66
C LEU A 153 -10.96 -0.53 6.42
N THR A 154 -10.94 0.14 5.27
CA THR A 154 -11.11 -0.50 3.97
C THR A 154 -9.77 -0.95 3.39
N VAL A 155 -9.80 -1.78 2.35
CA VAL A 155 -8.62 -1.90 1.46
C VAL A 155 -8.23 -0.51 0.96
N ALA A 156 -6.96 -0.32 0.63
CA ALA A 156 -6.56 0.81 -0.19
C ALA A 156 -6.87 0.46 -1.65
N ASP A 157 -7.81 1.18 -2.24
CA ASP A 157 -8.17 1.07 -3.66
C ASP A 157 -7.25 1.97 -4.47
N ILE A 158 -6.40 1.36 -5.28
CA ILE A 158 -5.44 2.04 -6.14
C ILE A 158 -5.95 1.88 -7.58
N TYR A 159 -6.18 2.95 -8.31
CA TYR A 159 -6.70 2.85 -9.68
C TYR A 159 -6.18 3.97 -10.57
N THR A 160 -6.04 3.67 -11.85
CA THR A 160 -5.64 4.66 -12.86
C THR A 160 -6.76 5.66 -13.11
N VAL A 161 -6.44 6.95 -13.00
CA VAL A 161 -7.37 8.06 -13.17
C VAL A 161 -7.58 8.34 -14.66
N GLY A 162 -8.83 8.51 -15.07
CA GLY A 162 -9.17 8.98 -16.43
C GLY A 162 -8.84 8.00 -17.56
N THR A 163 -8.72 6.71 -17.28
CA THR A 163 -8.55 5.68 -18.31
C THR A 163 -9.87 5.37 -19.04
N ASP A 164 -9.78 5.14 -20.35
CA ASP A 164 -10.89 4.62 -21.17
C ASP A 164 -11.08 3.09 -21.01
N TYR A 165 -10.13 2.42 -20.35
CA TYR A 165 -10.11 0.98 -20.13
C TYR A 165 -10.06 0.68 -18.63
N PRO A 166 -11.14 0.93 -17.86
CA PRO A 166 -11.13 0.71 -16.43
C PRO A 166 -10.96 -0.77 -16.09
N VAL A 167 -10.00 -1.06 -15.22
CA VAL A 167 -9.85 -2.38 -14.58
C VAL A 167 -10.70 -2.39 -13.31
N THR A 168 -11.45 -3.46 -13.10
CA THR A 168 -12.26 -3.68 -11.90
C THR A 168 -11.85 -4.96 -11.22
N ILE A 169 -11.53 -4.88 -9.94
CA ILE A 169 -11.42 -6.03 -9.05
C ILE A 169 -12.80 -6.22 -8.43
N THR A 170 -13.36 -7.41 -8.56
CA THR A 170 -14.69 -7.75 -8.02
C THR A 170 -14.59 -8.58 -6.75
N GLN A 171 -13.53 -9.40 -6.64
CA GLN A 171 -13.30 -10.24 -5.48
C GLN A 171 -11.81 -10.54 -5.32
N ILE A 172 -11.35 -10.52 -4.08
CA ILE A 172 -10.14 -11.22 -3.63
C ILE A 172 -10.56 -12.19 -2.54
N LYS A 173 -10.15 -13.45 -2.67
CA LYS A 173 -10.39 -14.52 -1.69
C LYS A 173 -9.06 -15.12 -1.29
N ALA A 174 -8.81 -15.23 0.01
CA ALA A 174 -7.65 -15.90 0.57
C ALA A 174 -8.13 -17.10 1.40
N ARG A 175 -7.59 -18.29 1.13
CA ARG A 175 -7.99 -19.53 1.80
C ARG A 175 -6.78 -20.26 2.35
N VAL A 176 -6.89 -20.75 3.59
CA VAL A 176 -5.90 -21.67 4.21
C VAL A 176 -6.61 -22.99 4.46
N GLU A 177 -6.38 -23.96 3.56
CA GLU A 177 -7.09 -25.26 3.59
C GLU A 177 -6.88 -26.00 4.92
N SER A 178 -5.65 -25.98 5.46
CA SER A 178 -5.29 -26.69 6.69
C SER A 178 -6.03 -26.20 7.94
N ARG A 179 -6.60 -24.98 7.90
CA ARG A 179 -7.32 -24.35 9.00
C ARG A 179 -8.81 -24.16 8.73
N ASP A 180 -9.32 -24.60 7.56
CA ASP A 180 -10.66 -24.27 7.06
C ASP A 180 -10.97 -22.76 7.18
N TYR A 181 -9.96 -21.94 6.87
CA TYR A 181 -10.02 -20.49 7.03
C TYR A 181 -10.18 -19.82 5.67
N GLU A 182 -11.11 -18.88 5.58
CA GLU A 182 -11.39 -18.12 4.36
C GLU A 182 -11.65 -16.65 4.70
N PHE A 183 -11.02 -15.76 3.94
CA PHE A 183 -11.25 -14.33 3.99
C PHE A 183 -11.60 -13.82 2.60
N VAL A 184 -12.63 -12.97 2.49
CA VAL A 184 -13.16 -12.50 1.21
C VAL A 184 -13.36 -11.00 1.23
N VAL A 185 -12.78 -10.30 0.25
CA VAL A 185 -13.05 -8.91 -0.07
C VAL A 185 -13.84 -8.86 -1.38
N ASN A 186 -15.07 -8.35 -1.35
CA ASN A 186 -15.92 -8.19 -2.54
C ASN A 186 -16.15 -6.72 -2.94
N SER A 187 -15.60 -5.79 -2.17
CA SER A 187 -15.72 -4.35 -2.44
C SER A 187 -14.57 -3.61 -1.80
N ALA A 188 -14.10 -2.57 -2.49
CA ALA A 188 -13.11 -1.67 -1.96
C ALA A 188 -13.65 -0.80 -0.80
N ASP A 189 -14.98 -0.70 -0.67
CA ASP A 189 -15.65 0.09 0.37
C ASP A 189 -16.04 -0.72 1.62
N THR A 190 -15.75 -2.03 1.64
CA THR A 190 -16.03 -2.86 2.82
C THR A 190 -15.08 -2.48 3.95
N TYR A 191 -15.64 -2.12 5.10
CA TYR A 191 -14.88 -1.93 6.33
C TYR A 191 -14.62 -3.28 6.99
N PHE A 192 -13.36 -3.52 7.36
CA PHE A 192 -12.93 -4.63 8.18
C PHE A 192 -12.54 -4.08 9.54
N GLU A 193 -13.19 -4.57 10.59
CA GLU A 193 -12.76 -4.35 11.97
C GLU A 193 -11.34 -4.90 12.15
N ARG A 194 -10.56 -4.26 13.02
CA ARG A 194 -9.14 -4.60 13.21
C ARG A 194 -8.91 -6.07 13.54
N ASP A 195 -9.77 -6.64 14.37
CA ASP A 195 -9.78 -8.06 14.78
C ASP A 195 -10.45 -9.01 13.76
N SER A 196 -11.06 -8.45 12.71
CA SER A 196 -11.64 -9.19 11.58
C SER A 196 -10.75 -9.19 10.34
N LEU A 197 -9.61 -8.49 10.36
CA LEU A 197 -8.61 -8.54 9.29
C LEU A 197 -8.10 -9.98 9.07
N PRO A 198 -7.52 -10.29 7.90
CA PRO A 198 -6.98 -11.61 7.66
C PRO A 198 -5.92 -11.97 8.70
N ILE A 199 -6.09 -13.10 9.38
CA ILE A 199 -5.12 -13.63 10.35
C ILE A 199 -4.50 -14.90 9.77
N PHE A 200 -3.18 -14.86 9.59
CA PHE A 200 -2.39 -16.00 9.17
C PHE A 200 -1.36 -16.38 10.22
N TYR A 201 -0.97 -17.64 10.21
CA TYR A 201 0.11 -18.16 11.04
C TYR A 201 1.39 -18.26 10.22
N PRO A 202 2.57 -18.17 10.86
CA PRO A 202 3.83 -18.48 10.19
C PRO A 202 3.76 -19.81 9.44
N SER A 203 4.32 -19.87 8.23
CA SER A 203 4.27 -21.02 7.32
C SER A 203 2.87 -21.42 6.79
N ASP A 204 1.81 -20.65 7.07
CA ASP A 204 0.52 -20.89 6.40
C ASP A 204 0.70 -20.88 4.88
N THR A 205 0.10 -21.88 4.22
CA THR A 205 -0.03 -21.91 2.77
C THR A 205 -1.40 -21.33 2.41
N VAL A 206 -1.38 -20.15 1.82
CA VAL A 206 -2.56 -19.37 1.45
C VAL A 206 -2.78 -19.47 -0.05
N ASP A 207 -3.96 -19.96 -0.46
CA ASP A 207 -4.42 -19.88 -1.83
C ASP A 207 -5.21 -18.59 -2.03
N VAL A 208 -4.65 -17.69 -2.83
CA VAL A 208 -5.26 -16.41 -3.18
C VAL A 208 -5.93 -16.54 -4.55
N THR A 209 -7.21 -16.20 -4.62
CA THR A 209 -7.98 -16.12 -5.86
C THR A 209 -8.43 -14.68 -6.07
N VAL A 210 -8.23 -14.14 -7.27
CA VAL A 210 -8.75 -12.83 -7.67
C VAL A 210 -9.69 -12.97 -8.85
N THR A 211 -10.83 -12.29 -8.78
CA THR A 211 -11.75 -12.13 -9.90
C THR A 211 -11.81 -10.66 -10.31
N CYS A 212 -11.53 -10.39 -11.57
CA CYS A 212 -11.41 -9.06 -12.12
C CYS A 212 -11.88 -8.99 -13.59
N SER A 213 -12.06 -7.78 -14.10
CA SER A 213 -12.42 -7.54 -15.49
C SER A 213 -11.76 -6.25 -15.99
N ALA A 214 -11.49 -6.16 -17.29
CA ALA A 214 -11.19 -4.91 -17.97
C ALA A 214 -12.19 -4.71 -19.11
N GLN A 215 -12.51 -3.46 -19.39
CA GLN A 215 -13.32 -3.12 -20.56
C GLN A 215 -12.48 -3.30 -21.82
N ASP A 216 -13.01 -4.05 -22.80
CA ASP A 216 -12.43 -4.23 -24.14
C ASP A 216 -10.96 -4.71 -24.19
N ASP A 217 -10.46 -5.30 -23.09
CA ASP A 217 -9.11 -5.86 -23.01
C ASP A 217 -9.03 -7.05 -22.04
N SER A 218 -7.90 -7.77 -22.06
CA SER A 218 -7.56 -8.82 -21.09
C SER A 218 -6.82 -8.23 -19.89
N THR A 219 -6.75 -8.96 -18.77
CA THR A 219 -5.95 -8.58 -17.60
C THR A 219 -4.91 -9.62 -17.23
N TRP A 220 -3.97 -9.22 -16.38
CA TRP A 220 -3.09 -10.10 -15.61
C TRP A 220 -3.07 -9.65 -14.16
N ALA A 221 -2.99 -10.61 -13.23
CA ALA A 221 -2.90 -10.34 -11.80
C ALA A 221 -1.53 -10.72 -11.23
N PHE A 222 -1.06 -9.93 -10.25
CA PHE A 222 0.19 -10.14 -9.53
C PHE A 222 -0.03 -9.99 -8.03
N LEU A 223 0.56 -10.88 -7.24
CA LEU A 223 0.56 -10.80 -5.79
C LEU A 223 1.79 -9.99 -5.39
N HIS A 224 1.55 -8.79 -4.89
CA HIS A 224 2.56 -7.88 -4.39
C HIS A 224 2.65 -8.04 -2.87
N HIS A 225 3.81 -8.47 -2.39
CA HIS A 225 4.08 -8.62 -0.96
C HIS A 225 5.54 -8.29 -0.63
N GLY A 226 5.83 -7.97 0.63
CA GLY A 226 7.19 -7.71 1.11
C GLY A 226 7.83 -8.95 1.73
N THR A 227 9.15 -9.09 1.59
CA THR A 227 9.94 -10.13 2.29
C THR A 227 10.30 -9.76 3.74
N GLY A 228 9.77 -8.67 4.28
CA GLY A 228 10.10 -8.20 5.62
C GLY A 228 9.24 -7.02 6.05
N HIS A 229 9.15 -6.80 7.37
CA HIS A 229 8.35 -5.75 8.01
C HIS A 229 9.18 -4.51 8.41
N ARG A 230 10.50 -4.54 8.22
CA ARG A 230 11.34 -3.42 8.68
C ARG A 230 11.28 -2.29 7.66
N ARG A 231 10.99 -1.10 8.16
CA ARG A 231 10.99 0.13 7.37
C ARG A 231 12.26 0.28 6.53
N GLY A 232 12.08 0.33 5.22
CA GLY A 232 13.17 0.48 4.24
C GLY A 232 14.10 -0.74 4.10
N LEU A 233 13.74 -1.87 4.72
CA LEU A 233 14.51 -3.13 4.74
C LEU A 233 13.56 -4.29 4.40
N GLY A 234 13.14 -4.33 3.14
CA GLY A 234 12.34 -5.41 2.57
C GLY A 234 12.35 -5.33 1.05
N ARG A 235 12.47 -6.47 0.37
CA ARG A 235 12.27 -6.53 -1.08
C ARG A 235 10.78 -6.75 -1.31
N HIS A 236 10.17 -5.88 -2.10
CA HIS A 236 8.81 -6.12 -2.58
C HIS A 236 8.86 -7.04 -3.79
N ILE A 237 8.17 -8.16 -3.70
CA ILE A 237 8.07 -9.20 -4.72
C ILE A 237 6.70 -9.10 -5.39
N ARG A 238 6.64 -9.33 -6.71
CA ARG A 238 5.41 -9.29 -7.53
C ARG A 238 5.16 -10.61 -8.24
N GLN A 239 4.62 -11.57 -7.53
CA GLN A 239 4.46 -12.91 -8.09
C GLN A 239 3.25 -12.98 -9.03
N PRO A 240 3.41 -13.41 -10.29
CA PRO A 240 2.28 -13.55 -11.20
C PRO A 240 1.33 -14.64 -10.73
N PHE A 241 0.02 -14.38 -10.82
CA PHE A 241 -0.98 -15.41 -10.62
C PHE A 241 -1.05 -16.36 -11.83
N TYR A 242 -1.46 -17.60 -11.59
CA TYR A 242 -1.89 -18.54 -12.63
C TYR A 242 -3.25 -18.10 -13.16
N ARG A 243 -3.39 -18.08 -14.48
CA ARG A 243 -4.64 -17.70 -15.14
C ARG A 243 -5.55 -18.92 -15.27
N GLU A 244 -6.65 -18.94 -14.53
CA GLU A 244 -7.67 -20.00 -14.64
C GLU A 244 -8.58 -19.76 -15.84
N ASN A 245 -8.96 -18.50 -16.06
CA ASN A 245 -9.76 -18.06 -17.19
C ASN A 245 -9.52 -16.58 -17.50
N THR A 246 -10.41 -15.93 -18.25
CA THR A 246 -10.24 -14.53 -18.65
C THR A 246 -10.33 -13.53 -17.49
N THR A 247 -11.04 -13.87 -16.42
CA THR A 247 -11.38 -12.98 -15.31
C THR A 247 -10.86 -13.46 -13.96
N THR A 248 -10.49 -14.74 -13.84
CA THR A 248 -10.10 -15.37 -12.58
C THR A 248 -8.66 -15.86 -12.62
N PHE A 249 -7.93 -15.57 -11.54
CA PHE A 249 -6.53 -15.92 -11.38
C PHE A 249 -6.27 -16.48 -9.97
N THR A 250 -5.34 -17.42 -9.84
CA THR A 250 -5.01 -18.10 -8.58
C THR A 250 -3.51 -18.05 -8.28
N ARG A 251 -3.12 -17.99 -7.00
CA ARG A 251 -1.72 -18.05 -6.57
C ARG A 251 -1.64 -18.65 -5.18
N THR A 252 -0.76 -19.63 -5.02
CA THR A 252 -0.36 -20.11 -3.70
C THR A 252 0.79 -19.25 -3.16
N TRP A 253 0.65 -18.83 -1.90
CA TRP A 253 1.59 -17.99 -1.17
C TRP A 253 1.87 -18.59 0.20
N ILE A 254 3.14 -18.69 0.55
CA ILE A 254 3.57 -19.17 1.87
C ILE A 254 3.87 -17.94 2.73
N ILE A 255 3.18 -17.83 3.86
CA ILE A 255 3.44 -16.78 4.85
C ILE A 255 4.81 -17.03 5.46
N ALA A 256 5.69 -16.05 5.33
CA ALA A 256 7.06 -16.18 5.80
C ALA A 256 7.12 -16.44 7.31
N ASP A 257 7.82 -17.51 7.67
CA ASP A 257 8.24 -17.90 9.03
C ASP A 257 9.62 -17.29 9.35
N ASP A 258 9.78 -16.02 9.02
CA ASP A 258 11.07 -15.38 9.16
C ASP A 258 11.42 -15.16 10.63
N SER A 259 12.32 -16.01 11.14
CA SER A 259 12.95 -15.98 12.48
C SER A 259 13.63 -14.65 12.89
N ILE A 260 13.54 -13.62 12.04
CA ILE A 260 14.07 -12.27 12.22
C ILE A 260 12.97 -11.31 12.75
N ILE A 261 11.69 -11.71 12.72
CA ILE A 261 10.53 -10.89 13.09
C ILE A 261 9.92 -11.36 14.42
N VAL A 262 9.44 -10.41 15.23
CA VAL A 262 8.62 -10.65 16.41
C VAL A 262 7.17 -10.76 15.94
N THR A 263 6.55 -11.92 16.06
CA THR A 263 5.09 -12.03 16.05
C THR A 263 4.56 -11.62 17.42
N PRO A 264 3.35 -11.02 17.50
CA PRO A 264 2.41 -10.73 16.41
C PRO A 264 2.81 -9.48 15.59
N ALA A 265 2.50 -9.44 14.29
CA ALA A 265 2.84 -8.31 13.42
C ALA A 265 1.77 -8.03 12.35
N VAL A 266 1.61 -6.76 11.97
CA VAL A 266 0.76 -6.35 10.84
C VAL A 266 1.62 -6.21 9.60
N ARG A 267 1.24 -6.88 8.52
CA ARG A 267 1.92 -6.88 7.23
C ARG A 267 0.97 -6.41 6.14
N HIS A 268 1.49 -6.07 4.97
CA HIS A 268 0.68 -5.64 3.83
C HIS A 268 0.90 -6.53 2.62
N SER A 269 -0.17 -6.76 1.88
CA SER A 269 -0.11 -7.35 0.56
C SER A 269 -1.08 -6.61 -0.35
N ALA A 270 -0.76 -6.57 -1.64
CA ALA A 270 -1.63 -6.05 -2.67
C ALA A 270 -1.82 -7.07 -3.79
N VAL A 271 -2.96 -6.99 -4.45
CA VAL A 271 -3.18 -7.66 -5.73
C VAL A 271 -3.24 -6.60 -6.80
N ASP A 272 -2.19 -6.52 -7.63
CA ASP A 272 -2.16 -5.67 -8.82
C ASP A 272 -2.86 -6.38 -9.97
N VAL A 273 -3.82 -5.72 -10.59
CA VAL A 273 -4.43 -6.14 -11.86
C VAL A 273 -4.08 -5.13 -12.93
N LEU A 274 -3.30 -5.57 -13.91
CA LEU A 274 -2.82 -4.76 -15.02
C LEU A 274 -3.55 -5.14 -16.30
N GLY A 275 -3.82 -4.12 -17.11
CA GLY A 275 -4.29 -4.30 -18.47
C GLY A 275 -3.32 -5.07 -19.36
N TRP A 276 -3.83 -5.82 -20.32
CA TRP A 276 -3.00 -6.49 -21.31
C TRP A 276 -2.22 -5.48 -22.15
N GLN A 277 -2.84 -4.41 -22.65
CA GLN A 277 -2.11 -3.34 -23.35
C GLN A 277 -1.04 -2.68 -22.47
N THR A 278 -1.28 -2.56 -21.16
CA THR A 278 -0.28 -2.03 -20.24
C THR A 278 1.00 -2.86 -20.27
N LEU A 279 0.86 -4.20 -20.28
CA LEU A 279 1.98 -5.14 -20.25
C LEU A 279 2.57 -5.48 -21.62
N PHE A 280 1.72 -5.72 -22.61
CA PHE A 280 2.05 -6.32 -23.90
C PHE A 280 1.85 -5.37 -25.10
N GLY A 281 1.32 -4.17 -24.86
CA GLY A 281 1.17 -3.16 -25.89
C GLY A 281 2.50 -2.55 -26.30
N ASP A 282 2.52 -1.94 -27.48
CA ASP A 282 3.69 -1.23 -27.99
C ASP A 282 3.90 0.14 -27.31
N SER A 283 4.73 0.99 -27.91
CA SER A 283 5.03 2.35 -27.44
C SER A 283 3.83 3.29 -27.42
N THR A 284 2.72 2.93 -28.06
CA THR A 284 1.49 3.76 -28.11
C THR A 284 0.45 3.34 -27.08
N ALA A 285 0.62 2.18 -26.45
CA ALA A 285 -0.35 1.69 -25.48
C ALA A 285 -0.40 2.55 -24.20
N THR A 286 -1.59 2.63 -23.62
CA THR A 286 -1.85 3.41 -22.40
C THR A 286 -1.68 2.52 -21.17
N TYR A 287 -1.13 3.10 -20.11
CA TYR A 287 -1.08 2.47 -18.79
C TYR A 287 -2.47 2.53 -18.15
N TYR A 288 -2.93 1.42 -17.61
CA TYR A 288 -4.10 1.36 -16.75
C TYR A 288 -4.05 0.11 -15.87
N SER A 289 -4.40 0.31 -14.60
CA SER A 289 -4.36 -0.72 -13.58
C SER A 289 -5.42 -0.50 -12.51
N ARG A 290 -5.63 -1.53 -11.70
CA ARG A 290 -6.25 -1.41 -10.39
C ARG A 290 -5.54 -2.34 -9.42
N ALA A 291 -5.35 -1.92 -8.18
CA ALA A 291 -4.83 -2.75 -7.12
C ALA A 291 -5.63 -2.57 -5.84
N TRP A 292 -5.82 -3.66 -5.09
CA TRP A 292 -6.31 -3.60 -3.72
C TRP A 292 -5.20 -4.01 -2.78
N CYS A 293 -4.84 -3.09 -1.88
CA CYS A 293 -3.87 -3.35 -0.80
C CYS A 293 -4.59 -3.50 0.53
N LEU A 294 -4.29 -4.58 1.26
CA LEU A 294 -4.94 -4.93 2.52
C LEU A 294 -3.87 -5.28 3.57
N PRO A 295 -3.99 -4.76 4.81
CA PRO A 295 -3.19 -5.28 5.92
C PRO A 295 -3.71 -6.66 6.36
N TYR A 296 -2.78 -7.51 6.78
CA TYR A 296 -3.08 -8.80 7.39
C TYR A 296 -2.20 -8.97 8.64
N ILE A 297 -2.64 -9.79 9.57
CA ILE A 297 -1.91 -10.06 10.81
C ILE A 297 -1.24 -11.42 10.70
N VAL A 298 0.04 -11.46 11.09
CA VAL A 298 0.78 -12.71 11.31
C VAL A 298 1.01 -12.86 12.80
N MET A 299 0.49 -13.94 13.37
CA MET A 299 0.58 -14.21 14.81
C MET A 299 0.48 -15.72 15.06
N GLU A 300 0.93 -16.16 16.23
CA GLU A 300 0.72 -17.51 16.72
C GLU A 300 -0.65 -17.65 17.42
N PRO A 301 -1.20 -18.88 17.54
CA PRO A 301 -2.43 -19.10 18.31
C PRO A 301 -2.31 -18.62 19.77
N GLY A 302 -3.17 -17.68 20.15
CA GLY A 302 -3.25 -17.16 21.52
C GLY A 302 -2.35 -15.96 21.83
N GLU A 303 -1.58 -15.46 20.85
CA GLU A 303 -0.95 -14.15 20.96
C GLU A 303 -2.00 -13.03 21.03
N GLU A 304 -1.63 -11.88 21.59
CA GLU A 304 -2.48 -10.69 21.59
C GLU A 304 -2.43 -10.00 20.23
N MET A 305 -3.45 -9.21 19.90
CA MET A 305 -3.46 -8.43 18.66
C MET A 305 -2.40 -7.33 18.71
N PRO A 306 -1.70 -7.02 17.60
CA PRO A 306 -0.80 -5.88 17.54
C PRO A 306 -1.50 -4.56 17.91
N GLU A 307 -0.78 -3.67 18.59
CA GLU A 307 -1.22 -2.31 18.84
C GLU A 307 -1.34 -1.50 17.54
N ASP A 308 -2.05 -0.37 17.58
CA ASP A 308 -2.29 0.46 16.39
C ASP A 308 -1.01 1.09 15.83
N LYS A 309 -0.01 1.34 16.67
CA LYS A 309 1.20 2.11 16.36
C LYS A 309 2.44 1.22 16.21
N GLU A 310 3.39 1.71 15.41
CA GLU A 310 4.78 1.24 15.33
C GLU A 310 5.60 1.41 16.61
#